data_AF-A0A8F3BEY2-F1
#
_entry.id   AF-A0A8F3BEY2-F1
#
_cell.length_a   1.000
_cell.length_b   1.000
_cell.length_c   1.000
_cell.angle_alpha   90.00
_cell.angle_beta   90.00
_cell.angle_gamma   90.00
#
_symmetry.space_group_name_H-M   'P 1'
#
loop_
_entity.id
_entity.type
_entity.pdbx_description
1 polymer ?
#
loop_
_entity_poly.entity_id
_entity_poly.type
_entity_poly.pdbx_seq_one_letter_code
_entity_poly.pdbx_strand_id
1 'polypeptide(L)'
;MALSFLSPSEITAISFLDSTKYNHLPKLPGRFTLKRKDSGKAFGRIVQCSTQPPPPAWPGRAFPEPGRKTWDGPKPISIVGSTGSIGTQTLDIVLENPDKFRVVALAAGSNVTLLADQVKQFKPQLVAVRNESLVNELKEALADVEEKPEIIPGEQGVIEVARHPDAVTVVTGIVGCAGLKPTVAAIKAGKDIALANKETLIAGGPFVLPLAHKHNVKILPADSEHSAIFQCIQGLPEGALRRIILTASGGAFRDWPVERLKDAKVADALKHPNWSMGKKITVDSATLFNKGLEVIEAHYLFGAEYDDIEIVIHPQSIIHSMVETQVLLFPEVIFYILGALPVK
;
A
#
# COMPACT_ATOMS: atom_id res chain seq x y z
N MET A 1 2.12 2.73 47.68
CA MET A 1 1.08 3.78 47.78
C MET A 1 0.11 3.58 46.64
N ALA A 2 -1.18 3.53 46.96
CA ALA A 2 -2.25 3.03 46.11
C ALA A 2 -2.54 3.94 44.90
N LEU A 3 -2.80 3.33 43.76
CA LEU A 3 -3.39 3.95 42.57
C LEU A 3 -4.91 3.94 42.73
N SER A 4 -5.52 5.12 42.82
CA SER A 4 -6.97 5.30 42.79
C SER A 4 -7.48 5.15 41.35
N PHE A 5 -8.22 4.08 41.07
CA PHE A 5 -9.03 3.94 39.87
C PHE A 5 -10.36 4.70 40.07
N LEU A 6 -10.74 5.54 39.10
CA LEU A 6 -12.08 6.15 39.04
C LEU A 6 -13.12 5.05 38.78
N SER A 7 -14.29 5.15 39.44
CA SER A 7 -15.37 4.18 39.36
C SER A 7 -16.14 4.28 38.02
N PRO A 8 -16.81 3.19 37.57
CA PRO A 8 -17.52 3.14 36.28
C PRO A 8 -18.79 4.01 36.16
N SER A 9 -19.04 4.93 37.09
CA SER A 9 -20.29 5.68 37.21
C SER A 9 -20.25 7.10 36.62
N GLU A 10 -19.16 7.51 35.97
CA GLU A 10 -19.03 8.86 35.37
C GLU A 10 -18.95 8.89 33.84
N ILE A 11 -19.14 7.76 33.16
CA ILE A 11 -19.24 7.73 31.69
C ILE A 11 -20.71 7.88 31.32
N THR A 12 -21.16 9.12 31.12
CA THR A 12 -22.49 9.39 30.56
C THR A 12 -22.51 8.97 29.09
N ALA A 13 -23.47 8.13 28.74
CA ALA A 13 -23.71 7.61 27.41
C ALA A 13 -24.05 8.75 26.43
N ILE A 14 -23.32 8.85 25.32
CA ILE A 14 -23.72 9.63 24.15
C ILE A 14 -24.38 8.64 23.19
N SER A 15 -25.71 8.67 23.10
CA SER A 15 -26.46 7.89 22.12
C SER A 15 -26.36 8.52 20.73
N PHE A 16 -25.99 7.71 19.75
CA PHE A 16 -25.95 8.07 18.33
C PHE A 16 -27.33 7.81 17.69
N LEU A 17 -28.35 8.57 18.08
CA LEU A 17 -29.64 8.61 17.39
C LEU A 17 -30.26 9.99 17.60
N ASP A 18 -29.88 10.94 16.74
CA ASP A 18 -30.80 11.94 16.20
C ASP A 18 -30.08 12.79 15.15
N SER A 19 -30.31 12.43 13.89
CA SER A 19 -30.04 13.29 12.74
C SER A 19 -31.16 14.32 12.64
N THR A 20 -30.88 15.58 12.99
CA THR A 20 -31.39 16.77 12.29
C THR A 20 -30.88 18.05 12.94
N LYS A 21 -30.30 18.91 12.10
CA LYS A 21 -29.97 20.34 12.26
C LYS A 21 -28.48 20.69 12.38
N TYR A 22 -28.13 21.56 11.43
CA TYR A 22 -26.85 22.05 10.97
C TYR A 22 -26.10 22.98 11.94
N ASN A 23 -24.81 23.15 11.63
CA ASN A 23 -23.97 24.33 11.84
C ASN A 23 -23.57 24.68 13.27
N HIS A 24 -22.44 24.10 13.71
CA HIS A 24 -21.25 24.77 14.26
C HIS A 24 -20.38 23.73 14.98
N LEU A 25 -19.37 23.18 14.29
CA LEU A 25 -18.31 22.42 14.93
C LEU A 25 -17.25 23.40 15.47
N PRO A 26 -16.97 23.44 16.80
CA PRO A 26 -15.91 24.27 17.33
C PRO A 26 -14.55 23.66 16.95
N LYS A 27 -13.66 24.49 16.39
CA LYS A 27 -12.25 24.16 16.16
C LYS A 27 -11.59 23.76 17.49
N LEU A 28 -11.23 22.50 17.64
CA LEU A 28 -10.42 22.00 18.77
C LEU A 28 -8.92 22.28 18.49
N PRO A 29 -8.21 23.10 19.30
CA PRO A 29 -6.78 23.26 19.17
C PRO A 29 -6.05 22.14 19.95
N GLY A 30 -5.64 21.08 19.25
CA GLY A 30 -4.88 19.96 19.83
C GLY A 30 -3.41 20.31 20.07
N ARG A 31 -3.07 20.88 21.23
CA ARG A 31 -1.68 21.05 21.71
C ARG A 31 -1.38 20.01 22.80
N PHE A 32 -0.80 18.88 22.42
CA PHE A 32 -0.34 17.89 23.41
C PHE A 32 1.11 18.16 23.82
N THR A 33 1.32 18.42 25.10
CA THR A 33 2.66 18.60 25.69
C THR A 33 2.93 17.43 26.62
N LEU A 34 3.79 16.49 26.22
CA LEU A 34 4.25 15.43 27.11
C LEU A 34 5.38 16.01 27.99
N LYS A 35 5.11 16.26 29.27
CA LYS A 35 6.15 16.60 30.26
C LYS A 35 6.66 15.32 30.90
N ARG A 36 7.89 14.92 30.56
CA ARG A 36 8.66 13.95 31.36
C ARG A 36 9.41 14.73 32.43
N LYS A 37 9.22 14.37 33.69
CA LYS A 37 9.91 14.95 34.84
C LYS A 37 11.26 14.23 34.95
N ASP A 38 12.33 14.90 34.55
CA ASP A 38 13.66 14.84 35.19
C ASP A 38 14.62 15.84 34.56
N SER A 39 15.50 16.34 35.42
CA SER A 39 16.49 17.41 35.23
C SER A 39 17.34 17.33 33.96
N GLY A 40 17.43 18.43 33.22
CA GLY A 40 18.44 18.65 32.17
C GLY A 40 17.85 19.06 30.81
N LYS A 41 18.01 20.35 30.44
CA LYS A 41 17.70 20.98 29.14
C LYS A 41 16.68 20.24 28.25
N ALA A 42 15.39 20.54 28.44
CA ALA A 42 14.33 20.03 27.59
C ALA A 42 14.35 20.71 26.20
N PHE A 43 14.90 20.02 25.19
CA PHE A 43 14.53 20.28 23.80
C PHE A 43 13.13 19.71 23.57
N GLY A 44 12.10 20.54 23.79
CA GLY A 44 10.74 20.20 23.39
C GLY A 44 10.65 20.21 21.87
N ARG A 45 10.68 19.04 21.22
CA ARG A 45 10.24 18.92 19.83
C ARG A 45 8.74 19.16 19.81
N ILE A 46 8.35 20.36 19.39
CA ILE A 46 6.96 20.66 19.04
C ILE A 46 6.68 19.91 17.74
N VAL A 47 5.88 18.85 17.81
CA VAL A 47 5.31 18.22 16.61
C VAL A 47 4.11 19.05 16.22
N GLN A 48 4.30 19.95 15.25
CA GLN A 48 3.18 20.59 14.57
C GLN A 48 2.67 19.58 13.53
N CYS A 49 1.47 19.01 13.76
CA CYS A 49 0.74 18.39 12.66
C CYS A 49 0.39 19.51 11.67
N SER A 50 0.84 19.38 10.43
CA SER A 50 0.35 20.20 9.32
C SER A 50 -1.18 20.16 9.33
N THR A 51 -1.81 21.34 9.27
CA THR A 51 -3.26 21.47 9.14
C THR A 51 -3.75 21.21 7.73
N GLN A 52 -2.85 21.07 6.75
CA GLN A 52 -3.19 20.74 5.38
C GLN A 52 -3.04 19.23 5.11
N PRO A 53 -4.02 18.62 4.42
CA PRO A 53 -3.95 17.22 4.03
C PRO A 53 -2.71 17.01 3.14
N PRO A 54 -2.07 15.84 3.20
CA PRO A 54 -0.92 15.55 2.34
C PRO A 54 -1.35 15.60 0.87
N PRO A 55 -0.45 16.02 -0.05
CA PRO A 55 -0.74 15.93 -1.47
C PRO A 55 -0.93 14.45 -1.86
N PRO A 56 -1.93 14.11 -2.69
CA PRO A 56 -2.12 12.74 -3.14
C PRO A 56 -0.96 12.29 -4.03
N ALA A 57 -0.79 10.98 -4.19
CA ALA A 57 0.24 10.44 -5.09
C ALA A 57 -0.06 10.77 -6.58
N TRP A 58 -1.34 10.73 -6.95
CA TRP A 58 -1.87 10.87 -8.31
C TRP A 58 -3.19 11.65 -8.29
N PRO A 59 -3.18 12.99 -8.23
CA PRO A 59 -4.39 13.81 -8.07
C PRO A 59 -5.35 13.68 -9.26
N GLY A 60 -6.26 12.70 -9.23
CA GLY A 60 -7.27 12.45 -10.25
C GLY A 60 -6.78 12.08 -11.66
N ARG A 61 -5.47 11.98 -11.88
CA ARG A 61 -4.86 11.67 -13.18
C ARG A 61 -3.49 11.01 -13.04
N ALA A 62 -3.16 10.13 -13.98
CA ALA A 62 -1.84 9.52 -14.10
C ALA A 62 -1.23 9.83 -15.47
N PHE A 63 -0.01 10.38 -15.47
CA PHE A 63 0.73 10.66 -16.72
C PHE A 63 2.07 9.95 -16.69
N PRO A 64 2.42 9.22 -17.77
CA PRO A 64 3.80 8.83 -17.98
C PRO A 64 4.61 10.10 -18.23
N GLU A 65 5.54 10.41 -17.35
CA GLU A 65 6.49 11.50 -17.57
C GLU A 65 7.49 11.07 -18.66
N PRO A 66 7.51 11.74 -19.83
CA PRO A 66 8.48 11.41 -20.86
C PRO A 66 9.90 11.69 -20.34
N GLY A 67 10.84 10.77 -20.61
CA GLY A 67 12.27 10.99 -20.36
C GLY A 67 12.81 10.57 -18.99
N ARG A 68 12.01 10.00 -18.08
CA ARG A 68 12.47 9.56 -16.74
C ARG A 68 13.16 8.17 -16.72
N LYS A 69 13.65 7.68 -17.85
CA LYS A 69 14.40 6.40 -17.86
C LYS A 69 15.83 6.67 -17.39
N THR A 70 16.16 6.19 -16.20
CA THR A 70 17.48 6.41 -15.56
C THR A 70 18.35 5.15 -15.56
N TRP A 71 18.00 4.14 -16.37
CA TRP A 71 18.70 2.85 -16.39
C TRP A 71 18.87 2.36 -17.83
N ASP A 72 19.96 1.62 -18.06
CA ASP A 72 20.22 0.91 -19.31
C ASP A 72 19.87 -0.57 -19.16
N GLY A 73 19.33 -1.17 -20.23
CA GLY A 73 18.91 -2.57 -20.22
C GLY A 73 17.64 -2.85 -19.39
N PRO A 74 17.50 -4.08 -18.84
CA PRO A 74 16.37 -4.48 -18.02
C PRO A 74 16.26 -3.62 -16.75
N LYS A 75 15.04 -3.22 -16.40
CA LYS A 75 14.75 -2.37 -15.25
C LYS A 75 15.21 -3.05 -13.94
N PRO A 76 16.16 -2.47 -13.21
CA PRO A 76 16.64 -3.06 -11.96
C PRO A 76 15.65 -2.80 -10.82
N ILE A 77 15.17 -3.87 -10.19
CA ILE A 77 14.20 -3.81 -9.10
C ILE A 77 14.72 -4.52 -7.85
N SER A 78 14.30 -4.04 -6.69
CA SER A 78 14.41 -4.78 -5.44
C SER A 78 13.03 -5.17 -4.91
N ILE A 79 12.97 -6.29 -4.19
CA ILE A 79 11.71 -6.85 -3.69
C ILE A 79 11.81 -7.06 -2.19
N VAL A 80 10.99 -6.32 -1.44
CA VAL A 80 10.86 -6.46 0.01
C VAL A 80 9.67 -7.37 0.30
N GLY A 81 9.91 -8.55 0.87
CA GLY A 81 8.89 -9.59 1.06
C GLY A 81 8.83 -10.59 -0.10
N SER A 82 9.99 -10.98 -0.65
CA SER A 82 10.10 -11.82 -1.86
C SER A 82 9.47 -13.20 -1.74
N THR A 83 9.43 -13.76 -0.53
CA THR A 83 8.86 -15.10 -0.26
C THR A 83 7.37 -15.06 0.12
N GLY A 84 6.75 -13.88 0.08
CA GLY A 84 5.31 -13.71 0.25
C GLY A 84 4.59 -13.77 -1.10
N SER A 85 3.25 -13.81 -1.06
CA SER A 85 2.41 -13.91 -2.26
C SER A 85 2.71 -12.83 -3.32
N ILE A 86 2.89 -11.56 -2.92
CA ILE A 86 3.25 -10.48 -3.86
C ILE A 86 4.66 -10.70 -4.42
N GLY A 87 5.61 -11.07 -3.56
CA GLY A 87 7.00 -11.27 -3.95
C GLY A 87 7.18 -12.42 -4.95
N THR A 88 6.53 -13.56 -4.72
CA THR A 88 6.59 -14.71 -5.63
C THR A 88 5.95 -14.39 -6.97
N GLN A 89 4.76 -13.78 -6.98
CA GLN A 89 4.09 -13.37 -8.23
C GLN A 89 4.89 -12.33 -9.01
N THR A 90 5.57 -11.40 -8.31
CA THR A 90 6.47 -10.45 -8.95
C THR A 90 7.63 -11.17 -9.62
N LEU A 91 8.23 -12.15 -8.95
CA LEU A 91 9.32 -12.94 -9.48
C LEU A 91 8.89 -13.82 -10.67
N ASP A 92 7.68 -14.36 -10.67
CA ASP A 92 7.10 -15.08 -11.81
C ASP A 92 7.03 -14.17 -13.05
N ILE A 93 6.55 -12.93 -12.89
CA ILE A 93 6.52 -11.94 -13.99
C ILE A 93 7.94 -11.60 -14.50
N VAL A 94 8.91 -11.51 -13.59
CA VAL A 94 10.32 -11.27 -13.98
C VAL A 94 10.85 -12.44 -14.81
N LEU A 95 10.53 -13.68 -14.45
CA LEU A 95 10.96 -14.88 -15.21
C LEU A 95 10.38 -14.90 -16.62
N GLU A 96 9.15 -14.45 -16.78
CA GLU A 96 8.49 -14.35 -18.08
C GLU A 96 8.99 -13.16 -18.92
N ASN A 97 9.68 -12.18 -18.29
CA ASN A 97 10.12 -10.93 -18.94
C ASN A 97 11.58 -10.56 -18.57
N PRO A 98 12.57 -11.44 -18.80
CA PRO A 98 13.96 -11.22 -18.39
C PRO A 98 14.66 -10.08 -19.13
N ASP A 99 14.18 -9.71 -20.32
CA ASP A 99 14.64 -8.56 -21.09
C ASP A 99 14.16 -7.22 -20.51
N LYS A 100 13.09 -7.23 -19.71
CA LYS A 100 12.47 -6.02 -19.14
C LYS A 100 12.83 -5.77 -17.70
N PHE A 101 13.11 -6.81 -16.91
CA PHE A 101 13.37 -6.68 -15.47
C PHE A 101 14.61 -7.45 -15.03
N ARG A 102 15.32 -6.89 -14.04
CA ARG A 102 16.44 -7.54 -13.37
C ARG A 102 16.29 -7.37 -11.86
N VAL A 103 16.36 -8.46 -11.11
CA VAL A 103 16.31 -8.41 -9.64
C VAL A 103 17.70 -8.13 -9.12
N VAL A 104 17.87 -7.01 -8.39
CA VAL A 104 19.18 -6.64 -7.81
C VAL A 104 19.25 -6.94 -6.31
N ALA A 105 18.11 -6.97 -5.61
CA ALA A 105 18.10 -7.26 -4.18
C ALA A 105 16.77 -7.90 -3.71
N LEU A 106 16.85 -8.83 -2.75
CA LEU A 106 15.70 -9.55 -2.19
C LEU A 106 15.70 -9.50 -0.67
N ALA A 107 14.54 -9.28 -0.05
CA ALA A 107 14.37 -9.42 1.40
C ALA A 107 13.23 -10.38 1.73
N ALA A 108 13.44 -11.26 2.70
CA ALA A 108 12.42 -12.17 3.22
C ALA A 108 12.31 -12.11 4.75
N GLY A 109 11.22 -12.67 5.27
CA GLY A 109 10.98 -12.79 6.71
C GLY A 109 11.77 -13.94 7.33
N SER A 110 11.25 -15.15 7.13
CA SER A 110 11.79 -16.38 7.74
C SER A 110 11.79 -17.60 6.81
N ASN A 111 11.32 -17.48 5.56
CA ASN A 111 11.28 -18.62 4.63
C ASN A 111 12.62 -18.74 3.89
N VAL A 112 13.62 -19.32 4.57
CA VAL A 112 14.98 -19.45 4.07
C VAL A 112 15.05 -20.33 2.83
N THR A 113 14.35 -21.47 2.84
CA THR A 113 14.36 -22.42 1.72
C THR A 113 13.95 -21.74 0.42
N LEU A 114 12.78 -21.09 0.41
CA LEU A 114 12.32 -20.37 -0.78
C LEU A 114 13.21 -19.18 -1.13
N LEU A 115 13.73 -18.47 -0.13
CA LEU A 115 14.67 -17.37 -0.39
C LEU A 115 15.95 -17.89 -1.08
N ALA A 116 16.49 -19.03 -0.64
CA ALA A 116 17.68 -19.63 -1.25
C ALA A 116 17.42 -20.03 -2.72
N ASP A 117 16.26 -20.63 -3.00
CA ASP A 117 15.85 -20.96 -4.37
C ASP A 117 15.75 -19.70 -5.25
N GLN A 118 15.15 -18.63 -4.73
CA GLN A 118 15.07 -17.33 -5.40
C GLN A 118 16.48 -16.74 -5.66
N VAL A 119 17.40 -16.86 -4.71
CA VAL A 119 18.77 -16.38 -4.90
C VAL A 119 19.50 -17.15 -6.00
N LYS A 120 19.37 -18.48 -6.02
CA LYS A 120 19.97 -19.34 -7.06
C LYS A 120 19.44 -18.99 -8.46
N GLN A 121 18.15 -18.68 -8.55
CA GLN A 121 17.48 -18.39 -9.81
C GLN A 121 17.76 -16.98 -10.34
N PHE A 122 17.64 -15.96 -9.47
CA PHE A 122 17.68 -14.55 -9.89
C PHE A 122 19.03 -13.87 -9.67
N LYS A 123 19.95 -14.51 -8.94
CA LYS A 123 21.31 -14.03 -8.65
C LYS A 123 21.36 -12.54 -8.22
N PRO A 124 20.58 -12.13 -7.20
CA PRO A 124 20.64 -10.76 -6.70
C PRO A 124 22.02 -10.45 -6.12
N GLN A 125 22.38 -9.16 -6.06
CA GLN A 125 23.63 -8.71 -5.44
C GLN A 125 23.52 -8.66 -3.91
N LEU A 126 22.33 -8.34 -3.39
CA LEU A 126 22.06 -8.20 -1.96
C LEU A 126 20.84 -9.01 -1.52
N VAL A 127 20.97 -9.69 -0.40
CA VAL A 127 19.90 -10.48 0.21
C VAL A 127 19.76 -10.15 1.69
N ALA A 128 18.52 -10.07 2.18
CA ALA A 128 18.23 -9.90 3.58
C ALA A 128 17.25 -10.94 4.10
N VAL A 129 17.54 -11.47 5.29
CA VAL A 129 16.60 -12.26 6.08
C VAL A 129 16.33 -11.52 7.38
N ARG A 130 15.06 -11.18 7.61
CA ARG A 130 14.66 -10.39 8.80
C ARG A 130 14.93 -11.16 10.08
N ASN A 131 14.72 -12.48 10.09
CA ASN A 131 15.04 -13.31 11.23
C ASN A 131 16.54 -13.63 11.27
N GLU A 132 17.27 -12.94 12.14
CA GLU A 132 18.74 -13.07 12.26
C GLU A 132 19.18 -14.49 12.65
N SER A 133 18.35 -15.25 13.36
CA SER A 133 18.68 -16.62 13.75
C SER A 133 18.82 -17.58 12.56
N LEU A 134 18.30 -17.19 11.40
CA LEU A 134 18.23 -18.02 10.19
C LEU A 134 19.33 -17.69 9.17
N VAL A 135 20.24 -16.79 9.50
CA VAL A 135 21.30 -16.33 8.59
C VAL A 135 22.29 -17.45 8.26
N ASN A 136 22.64 -18.27 9.26
CA ASN A 136 23.55 -19.40 9.04
C ASN A 136 22.92 -20.46 8.14
N GLU A 137 21.64 -20.76 8.34
CA GLU A 137 20.88 -21.66 7.48
C GLU A 137 20.84 -21.15 6.02
N LEU A 138 20.65 -19.84 5.82
CA LEU A 138 20.71 -19.25 4.47
C LEU A 138 22.11 -19.37 3.85
N LYS A 139 23.17 -19.14 4.62
CA LYS A 139 24.56 -19.28 4.14
C LYS A 139 24.90 -20.72 3.75
N GLU A 140 24.42 -21.69 4.52
CA GLU A 140 24.57 -23.11 4.24
C GLU A 140 23.79 -23.50 2.97
N ALA A 141 22.56 -23.03 2.82
CA ALA A 141 21.74 -23.29 1.62
C ALA A 141 22.31 -22.69 0.33
N LEU A 142 23.19 -21.67 0.45
CA LEU A 142 23.88 -21.00 -0.65
C LEU A 142 25.36 -21.38 -0.75
N ALA A 143 25.81 -22.43 -0.05
CA ALA A 143 27.23 -22.80 -0.02
C ALA A 143 27.79 -23.16 -1.40
N ASP A 144 26.94 -23.76 -2.25
CA ASP A 144 27.18 -24.25 -3.61
C ASP A 144 27.07 -23.17 -4.70
N VAL A 145 26.62 -21.96 -4.36
CA VAL A 145 26.48 -20.86 -5.32
C VAL A 145 27.84 -20.20 -5.57
N GLU A 146 28.24 -20.09 -6.83
CA GLU A 146 29.50 -19.45 -7.24
C GLU A 146 29.51 -17.95 -6.89
N GLU A 147 28.49 -17.22 -7.34
CA GLU A 147 28.32 -15.78 -7.08
C GLU A 147 27.43 -15.57 -5.86
N LYS A 148 28.06 -15.45 -4.69
CA LYS A 148 27.34 -15.26 -3.42
C LYS A 148 26.88 -13.80 -3.29
N PRO A 149 25.60 -13.55 -2.95
CA PRO A 149 25.14 -12.21 -2.62
C PRO A 149 25.77 -11.74 -1.31
N GLU A 150 25.80 -10.42 -1.12
CA GLU A 150 25.94 -9.87 0.22
C GLU A 150 24.70 -10.25 1.05
N ILE A 151 24.89 -10.76 2.27
CA ILE A 151 23.78 -11.13 3.17
C ILE A 151 23.79 -10.19 4.37
N ILE A 152 22.74 -9.36 4.50
CA ILE A 152 22.57 -8.46 5.64
C ILE A 152 21.39 -8.94 6.50
N PRO A 153 21.62 -9.26 7.78
CA PRO A 153 20.57 -9.78 8.65
C PRO A 153 19.66 -8.68 9.19
N GLY A 154 18.49 -9.08 9.68
CA GLY A 154 17.66 -8.23 10.54
C GLY A 154 16.88 -7.17 9.78
N GLU A 155 16.26 -6.26 10.54
CA GLU A 155 15.49 -5.15 9.97
C GLU A 155 16.37 -4.21 9.14
N GLN A 156 17.65 -4.05 9.52
CA GLN A 156 18.59 -3.24 8.76
C GLN A 156 18.80 -3.79 7.34
N GLY A 157 18.95 -5.11 7.18
CA GLY A 157 19.06 -5.72 5.85
C GLY A 157 17.84 -5.44 4.97
N VAL A 158 16.64 -5.49 5.53
CA VAL A 158 15.40 -5.15 4.79
C VAL A 158 15.41 -3.70 4.30
N ILE A 159 15.95 -2.78 5.11
CA ILE A 159 16.12 -1.38 4.73
C ILE A 159 17.18 -1.23 3.62
N GLU A 160 18.31 -1.94 3.70
CA GLU A 160 19.35 -1.93 2.67
C GLU A 160 18.83 -2.43 1.32
N VAL A 161 18.06 -3.52 1.30
CA VAL A 161 17.41 -4.04 0.08
C VAL A 161 16.49 -2.99 -0.54
N ALA A 162 15.71 -2.27 0.27
CA ALA A 162 14.82 -1.23 -0.21
C ALA A 162 15.56 -0.01 -0.78
N ARG A 163 16.77 0.31 -0.30
CA ARG A 163 17.54 1.46 -0.78
C ARG A 163 18.71 1.09 -1.68
N HIS A 164 18.75 -0.15 -2.18
CA HIS A 164 19.86 -0.68 -2.97
C HIS A 164 20.27 0.29 -4.09
N PRO A 165 21.56 0.61 -4.27
CA PRO A 165 22.02 1.66 -5.18
C PRO A 165 21.56 1.42 -6.62
N ASP A 166 21.67 0.18 -7.11
CA ASP A 166 21.29 -0.19 -8.48
C ASP A 166 19.78 -0.25 -8.72
N ALA A 167 18.94 -0.39 -7.68
CA ALA A 167 17.50 -0.48 -7.87
C ALA A 167 16.95 0.87 -8.35
N VAL A 168 15.99 0.88 -9.27
CA VAL A 168 15.24 2.10 -9.62
C VAL A 168 13.80 2.04 -9.10
N THR A 169 13.31 0.85 -8.79
CA THR A 169 11.99 0.61 -8.22
C THR A 169 12.06 -0.46 -7.16
N VAL A 170 11.28 -0.29 -6.09
CA VAL A 170 11.16 -1.23 -4.98
C VAL A 170 9.73 -1.75 -4.95
N VAL A 171 9.56 -3.07 -4.97
CA VAL A 171 8.28 -3.72 -4.75
C VAL A 171 8.11 -4.00 -3.26
N THR A 172 7.04 -3.49 -2.66
CA THR A 172 6.78 -3.63 -1.21
C THR A 172 5.72 -4.70 -0.93
N GLY A 173 6.14 -5.96 -0.88
CA GLY A 173 5.30 -7.12 -0.56
C GLY A 173 5.25 -7.51 0.92
N ILE A 174 5.84 -6.71 1.82
CA ILE A 174 5.82 -6.95 3.27
C ILE A 174 4.48 -6.51 3.88
N VAL A 175 3.95 -7.31 4.81
CA VAL A 175 2.64 -7.07 5.42
C VAL A 175 2.74 -6.10 6.60
N GLY A 176 1.75 -5.21 6.73
CA GLY A 176 1.56 -4.35 7.89
C GLY A 176 2.57 -3.19 7.98
N CYS A 177 2.70 -2.59 9.17
CA CYS A 177 3.55 -1.41 9.38
C CYS A 177 5.05 -1.69 9.26
N ALA A 178 5.47 -2.96 9.15
CA ALA A 178 6.86 -3.33 8.95
C ALA A 178 7.42 -2.80 7.61
N GLY A 179 6.55 -2.51 6.63
CA GLY A 179 6.94 -1.89 5.36
C GLY A 179 7.28 -0.41 5.42
N LEU A 180 6.95 0.28 6.52
CA LEU A 180 7.08 1.73 6.59
C LEU A 180 8.56 2.19 6.56
N LYS A 181 9.43 1.61 7.39
CA LYS A 181 10.85 2.01 7.42
C LYS A 181 11.58 1.71 6.10
N PRO A 182 11.44 0.51 5.49
CA PRO A 182 12.01 0.24 4.18
C PRO A 182 11.48 1.19 3.10
N THR A 183 10.18 1.49 3.08
CA THR A 183 9.59 2.42 2.11
C THR A 183 10.14 3.84 2.28
N VAL A 184 10.26 4.33 3.51
CA VAL A 184 10.87 5.64 3.79
C VAL A 184 12.33 5.71 3.33
N ALA A 185 13.09 4.62 3.50
CA ALA A 185 14.48 4.54 3.04
C ALA A 185 14.58 4.54 1.51
N ALA A 186 13.73 3.76 0.83
CA ALA A 186 13.62 3.74 -0.63
C ALA A 186 13.29 5.13 -1.19
N ILE A 187 12.31 5.83 -0.59
CA ILE A 187 11.94 7.19 -1.00
C ILE A 187 13.13 8.15 -0.85
N LYS A 188 13.83 8.13 0.29
CA LYS A 188 15.01 8.98 0.52
C LYS A 188 16.15 8.69 -0.46
N ALA A 189 16.24 7.46 -0.95
CA ALA A 189 17.19 7.03 -1.97
C ALA A 189 16.70 7.28 -3.41
N GLY A 190 15.56 7.95 -3.61
CA GLY A 190 15.04 8.33 -4.92
C GLY A 190 14.44 7.16 -5.70
N LYS A 191 14.01 6.08 -5.04
CA LYS A 191 13.49 4.88 -5.71
C LYS A 191 11.98 4.96 -5.83
N ASP A 192 11.44 4.65 -7.01
CA ASP A 192 9.99 4.52 -7.19
C ASP A 192 9.47 3.33 -6.38
N ILE A 193 8.26 3.46 -5.83
CA ILE A 193 7.67 2.46 -4.94
C ILE A 193 6.52 1.79 -5.68
N ALA A 194 6.65 0.51 -6.00
CA ALA A 194 5.51 -0.34 -6.36
C ALA A 194 4.87 -0.83 -5.06
N LEU A 195 3.82 -0.12 -4.64
CA LEU A 195 3.23 -0.22 -3.32
C LEU A 195 2.12 -1.26 -3.30
N ALA A 196 2.40 -2.44 -2.74
CA ALA A 196 1.38 -3.45 -2.44
C ALA A 196 0.98 -3.44 -0.94
N ASN A 197 1.81 -2.84 -0.09
CA ASN A 197 1.54 -2.71 1.34
C ASN A 197 0.71 -1.45 1.65
N LYS A 198 -0.62 -1.59 1.58
CA LYS A 198 -1.56 -0.50 1.88
C LYS A 198 -1.34 0.16 3.23
N GLU A 199 -0.96 -0.61 4.26
CA GLU A 199 -0.76 -0.10 5.62
C GLU A 199 0.29 1.01 5.72
N THR A 200 1.22 1.11 4.75
CA THR A 200 2.17 2.22 4.66
C THR A 200 1.45 3.56 4.47
N LEU A 201 0.43 3.63 3.62
CA LEU A 201 -0.36 4.85 3.43
C LEU A 201 -1.38 5.05 4.55
N ILE A 202 -1.98 3.97 5.07
CA ILE A 202 -2.98 4.09 6.16
C ILE A 202 -2.34 4.65 7.43
N ALA A 203 -1.20 4.09 7.84
CA ALA A 203 -0.51 4.51 9.07
C ALA A 203 0.42 5.71 8.86
N GLY A 204 0.92 5.90 7.63
CA GLY A 204 2.01 6.82 7.32
C GLY A 204 1.71 7.90 6.29
N GLY A 205 0.53 7.92 5.67
CA GLY A 205 0.19 8.83 4.54
C GLY A 205 0.62 10.29 4.73
N PRO A 206 0.26 10.95 5.85
CA PRO A 206 0.66 12.34 6.13
C PRO A 206 2.17 12.59 6.22
N PHE A 207 2.98 11.54 6.37
CA PHE A 207 4.45 11.63 6.38
C PHE A 207 5.06 11.12 5.06
N VAL A 208 4.57 9.99 4.56
CA VAL A 208 5.10 9.28 3.39
C VAL A 208 4.86 10.08 2.12
N LEU A 209 3.67 10.65 1.93
CA LEU A 209 3.33 11.38 0.72
C LEU A 209 4.14 12.68 0.57
N PRO A 210 4.22 13.59 1.58
CA PRO A 210 5.10 14.75 1.46
C PRO A 210 6.56 14.39 1.23
N LEU A 211 7.03 13.27 1.81
CA LEU A 211 8.38 12.78 1.60
C LEU A 211 8.59 12.29 0.16
N ALA A 212 7.65 11.55 -0.41
CA ALA A 212 7.70 11.09 -1.80
C ALA A 212 7.74 12.28 -2.78
N HIS A 213 6.86 13.27 -2.58
CA HIS A 213 6.86 14.53 -3.33
C HIS A 213 8.20 15.27 -3.22
N LYS A 214 8.74 15.42 -2.01
CA LYS A 214 10.04 16.07 -1.76
C LYS A 214 11.19 15.41 -2.53
N HIS A 215 11.17 14.09 -2.66
CA HIS A 215 12.22 13.32 -3.33
C HIS A 215 11.90 13.00 -4.80
N ASN A 216 10.80 13.55 -5.35
CA ASN A 216 10.31 13.26 -6.70
C ASN A 216 10.12 11.75 -6.96
N VAL A 217 9.70 11.00 -5.94
CA VAL A 217 9.49 9.54 -6.01
C VAL A 217 8.03 9.24 -6.32
N LYS A 218 7.79 8.31 -7.26
CA LYS A 218 6.45 7.85 -7.59
C LYS A 218 6.03 6.72 -6.65
N ILE A 219 4.80 6.79 -6.15
CA ILE A 219 4.12 5.69 -5.47
C ILE A 219 3.14 5.08 -6.45
N LEU A 220 3.50 3.94 -7.03
CA LEU A 220 2.72 3.19 -8.01
C LEU A 220 1.87 2.17 -7.26
N PRO A 221 0.52 2.23 -7.35
CA PRO A 221 -0.33 1.27 -6.68
C PRO A 221 -0.20 -0.12 -7.29
N ALA A 222 0.05 -1.12 -6.44
CA ALA A 222 0.09 -2.53 -6.82
C ALA A 222 -1.04 -3.35 -6.19
N ASP A 223 -1.86 -2.76 -5.31
CA ASP A 223 -3.13 -3.34 -4.91
C ASP A 223 -4.11 -3.36 -6.10
N SER A 224 -4.96 -4.39 -6.20
CA SER A 224 -5.66 -4.73 -7.45
C SER A 224 -6.66 -3.65 -7.87
N GLU A 225 -7.44 -3.17 -6.91
CA GLU A 225 -8.43 -2.12 -7.05
C GLU A 225 -7.78 -0.80 -7.47
N HIS A 226 -6.75 -0.39 -6.74
CA HIS A 226 -6.05 0.87 -6.99
C HIS A 226 -5.23 0.81 -8.27
N SER A 227 -4.68 -0.34 -8.63
CA SER A 227 -4.05 -0.55 -9.93
C SER A 227 -5.07 -0.40 -11.07
N ALA A 228 -6.28 -0.91 -10.91
CA ALA A 228 -7.35 -0.72 -11.90
C ALA A 228 -7.76 0.75 -12.02
N ILE A 229 -7.96 1.45 -10.89
CA ILE A 229 -8.22 2.90 -10.89
C ILE A 229 -7.08 3.65 -11.57
N PHE A 230 -5.83 3.34 -11.20
CA PHE A 230 -4.64 3.97 -11.75
C PHE A 230 -4.56 3.81 -13.26
N GLN A 231 -4.91 2.64 -13.81
CA GLN A 231 -4.99 2.39 -15.25
C GLN A 231 -6.12 3.19 -15.91
N CYS A 232 -7.30 3.27 -15.28
CA CYS A 232 -8.42 4.03 -15.82
C CYS A 232 -8.16 5.55 -15.87
N ILE A 233 -7.36 6.09 -14.95
CA ILE A 233 -7.04 7.53 -14.91
C ILE A 233 -5.84 7.93 -15.78
N GLN A 234 -5.23 6.98 -16.50
CA GLN A 234 -4.13 7.31 -17.41
C GLN A 234 -4.63 8.13 -18.59
N GLY A 235 -4.03 9.30 -18.80
CA GLY A 235 -4.39 10.20 -19.91
C GLY A 235 -5.68 11.00 -19.69
N LEU A 236 -6.34 10.90 -18.53
CA LEU A 236 -7.47 11.76 -18.20
C LEU A 236 -7.04 13.23 -18.06
N PRO A 237 -7.86 14.20 -18.51
CA PRO A 237 -7.59 15.60 -18.26
C PRO A 237 -7.70 15.91 -16.76
N GLU A 238 -7.09 17.03 -16.35
CA GLU A 238 -7.20 17.51 -14.98
C GLU A 238 -8.65 17.75 -14.58
N GLY A 239 -9.03 17.31 -13.38
CA GLY A 239 -10.40 17.43 -12.87
C GLY A 239 -11.41 16.45 -13.48
N ALA A 240 -10.99 15.55 -14.37
CA ALA A 240 -11.91 14.61 -15.01
C ALA A 240 -12.40 13.48 -14.11
N LEU A 241 -11.65 13.08 -13.08
CA LEU A 241 -12.10 12.08 -12.12
C LEU A 241 -13.24 12.67 -11.26
N ARG A 242 -14.44 12.09 -11.37
CA ARG A 242 -15.61 12.49 -10.59
C ARG A 242 -15.81 11.60 -9.37
N ARG A 243 -15.73 10.29 -9.55
CA ARG A 243 -15.97 9.30 -8.48
C ARG A 243 -15.12 8.07 -8.68
N ILE A 244 -14.69 7.46 -7.59
CA ILE A 244 -14.10 6.12 -7.59
C ILE A 244 -15.18 5.11 -7.22
N ILE A 245 -15.29 4.03 -7.99
CA ILE A 245 -16.13 2.89 -7.67
C ILE A 245 -15.22 1.72 -7.30
N LEU A 246 -15.08 1.51 -6.00
CA LEU A 246 -14.19 0.54 -5.39
C LEU A 246 -14.92 -0.80 -5.19
N THR A 247 -14.63 -1.78 -6.05
CA THR A 247 -15.35 -3.07 -6.00
C THR A 247 -14.83 -3.96 -4.88
N ALA A 248 -15.68 -4.76 -4.23
CA ALA A 248 -15.31 -5.74 -3.21
C ALA A 248 -15.91 -7.13 -3.51
N SER A 249 -15.21 -8.21 -3.18
CA SER A 249 -15.75 -9.57 -3.34
C SER A 249 -16.90 -9.88 -2.36
N GLY A 250 -16.95 -9.19 -1.22
CA GLY A 250 -17.82 -9.49 -0.09
C GLY A 250 -17.21 -10.43 0.96
N GLY A 251 -16.11 -11.12 0.63
CA GLY A 251 -15.43 -12.05 1.54
C GLY A 251 -16.21 -13.33 1.85
N ALA A 252 -15.65 -14.16 2.75
CA ALA A 252 -16.18 -15.48 3.08
C ALA A 252 -17.56 -15.46 3.76
N PHE A 253 -17.93 -14.34 4.40
CA PHE A 253 -19.15 -14.19 5.18
C PHE A 253 -20.27 -13.42 4.46
N ARG A 254 -20.05 -13.02 3.20
CA ARG A 254 -21.01 -12.23 2.40
C ARG A 254 -22.44 -12.78 2.47
N ASP A 255 -22.58 -14.08 2.28
CA ASP A 255 -23.88 -14.75 2.15
C ASP A 255 -24.30 -15.46 3.47
N TRP A 256 -23.61 -15.19 4.58
CA TRP A 256 -23.99 -15.75 5.88
C TRP A 256 -25.15 -14.98 6.50
N PRO A 257 -26.11 -15.67 7.16
CA PRO A 257 -27.08 -15.02 8.02
C PRO A 257 -26.38 -14.26 9.15
N VAL A 258 -26.91 -13.07 9.50
CA VAL A 258 -26.32 -12.18 10.52
C VAL A 258 -26.19 -12.90 11.87
N GLU A 259 -27.15 -13.75 12.21
CA GLU A 259 -27.21 -14.49 13.46
C GLU A 259 -26.05 -15.48 13.62
N ARG A 260 -25.49 -15.95 12.49
CA ARG A 260 -24.35 -16.88 12.44
C ARG A 260 -23.01 -16.17 12.61
N LEU A 261 -22.93 -14.87 12.30
CA LEU A 261 -21.66 -14.12 12.32
C LEU A 261 -20.99 -14.13 13.70
N LYS A 262 -21.77 -14.16 14.79
CA LYS A 262 -21.25 -14.23 16.17
C LYS A 262 -20.44 -15.49 16.46
N ASP A 263 -20.66 -16.56 15.69
CA ASP A 263 -20.00 -17.86 15.85
C ASP A 263 -18.87 -18.08 14.82
N ALA A 264 -18.54 -17.04 14.04
CA ALA A 264 -17.52 -17.10 12.99
C ALA A 264 -16.13 -17.40 13.58
N LYS A 265 -15.41 -18.34 12.94
CA LYS A 265 -14.04 -18.70 13.33
C LYS A 265 -13.04 -18.26 12.28
N VAL A 266 -11.78 -18.13 12.67
CA VAL A 266 -10.67 -17.84 11.75
C VAL A 266 -10.63 -18.88 10.62
N ALA A 267 -10.85 -20.16 10.92
CA ALA A 267 -10.86 -21.22 9.91
C ALA A 267 -11.96 -21.04 8.86
N ASP A 268 -13.05 -20.35 9.17
CA ASP A 268 -14.11 -20.02 8.21
C ASP A 268 -13.73 -18.81 7.37
N ALA A 269 -13.14 -17.78 7.99
CA ALA A 269 -12.64 -16.60 7.29
C ALA A 269 -11.58 -16.95 6.23
N LEU A 270 -10.74 -17.97 6.51
CA LEU A 270 -9.67 -18.41 5.60
C LEU A 270 -10.15 -19.13 4.33
N LYS A 271 -11.46 -19.39 4.18
CA LYS A 271 -12.06 -20.02 2.99
C LYS A 271 -12.55 -18.97 2.00
N HIS A 272 -11.64 -18.18 1.45
CA HIS A 272 -12.00 -17.10 0.52
C HIS A 272 -12.48 -17.67 -0.83
N PRO A 273 -13.58 -17.16 -1.41
CA PRO A 273 -14.19 -17.75 -2.61
C PRO A 273 -13.33 -17.62 -3.88
N ASN A 274 -12.60 -16.50 -4.03
CA ASN A 274 -11.97 -16.15 -5.31
C ASN A 274 -10.42 -16.12 -5.28
N TRP A 275 -9.81 -16.04 -4.11
CA TRP A 275 -8.41 -15.61 -3.98
C TRP A 275 -7.65 -16.51 -3.01
N SER A 276 -6.41 -16.85 -3.37
CA SER A 276 -5.44 -17.47 -2.46
C SER A 276 -4.49 -16.39 -1.94
N MET A 277 -4.64 -16.02 -0.67
CA MET A 277 -3.93 -14.88 -0.07
C MET A 277 -3.38 -15.20 1.32
N GLY A 278 -2.54 -14.29 1.85
CA GLY A 278 -2.04 -14.38 3.22
C GLY A 278 -3.14 -14.26 4.27
N LYS A 279 -2.99 -14.97 5.41
CA LYS A 279 -4.03 -15.08 6.46
C LYS A 279 -4.63 -13.74 6.92
N LYS A 280 -3.82 -12.68 7.07
CA LYS A 280 -4.27 -11.36 7.53
C LYS A 280 -5.25 -10.73 6.56
N ILE A 281 -4.87 -10.58 5.28
CA ILE A 281 -5.76 -10.00 4.26
C ILE A 281 -6.99 -10.87 4.02
N THR A 282 -6.88 -12.19 4.14
CA THR A 282 -8.03 -13.09 4.02
C THR A 282 -9.08 -12.85 5.12
N VAL A 283 -8.63 -12.66 6.37
CA VAL A 283 -9.53 -12.31 7.49
C VAL A 283 -10.11 -10.91 7.30
N ASP A 284 -9.30 -9.93 6.91
CA ASP A 284 -9.78 -8.56 6.64
C ASP A 284 -10.80 -8.50 5.50
N SER A 285 -10.66 -9.36 4.48
CA SER A 285 -11.64 -9.50 3.40
C SER A 285 -12.96 -10.06 3.94
N ALA A 286 -12.91 -11.08 4.79
CA ALA A 286 -14.10 -11.69 5.39
C ALA A 286 -14.88 -10.71 6.29
N THR A 287 -14.22 -9.71 6.89
CA THR A 287 -14.85 -8.67 7.71
C THR A 287 -15.14 -7.37 6.96
N LEU A 288 -14.82 -7.30 5.67
CA LEU A 288 -14.77 -6.07 4.86
C LEU A 288 -13.86 -4.96 5.40
N PHE A 289 -13.09 -5.22 6.46
CA PHE A 289 -12.11 -4.26 6.97
C PHE A 289 -11.03 -3.96 5.93
N ASN A 290 -10.70 -4.94 5.09
CA ASN A 290 -9.81 -4.74 3.95
C ASN A 290 -10.31 -3.58 3.06
N LYS A 291 -11.61 -3.57 2.73
CA LYS A 291 -12.20 -2.52 1.90
C LYS A 291 -12.20 -1.16 2.60
N GLY A 292 -12.40 -1.14 3.91
CA GLY A 292 -12.25 0.08 4.72
C GLY A 292 -10.83 0.67 4.66
N LEU A 293 -9.79 -0.16 4.70
CA LEU A 293 -8.41 0.28 4.49
C LEU A 293 -8.21 0.82 3.07
N GLU A 294 -8.74 0.12 2.07
CA GLU A 294 -8.58 0.52 0.66
C GLU A 294 -9.29 1.81 0.30
N VAL A 295 -10.38 2.18 1.00
CA VAL A 295 -11.00 3.52 0.88
C VAL A 295 -10.02 4.61 1.32
N ILE A 296 -9.37 4.45 2.48
CA ILE A 296 -8.37 5.40 2.97
C ILE A 296 -7.17 5.47 2.02
N GLU A 297 -6.75 4.32 1.49
CA GLU A 297 -5.69 4.25 0.49
C GLU A 297 -6.07 4.97 -0.81
N ALA A 298 -7.31 4.81 -1.31
CA ALA A 298 -7.79 5.50 -2.51
C ALA A 298 -7.82 7.02 -2.31
N HIS A 299 -8.22 7.50 -1.13
CA HIS A 299 -8.12 8.91 -0.76
C HIS A 299 -6.67 9.42 -0.87
N TYR A 300 -5.71 8.72 -0.26
CA TYR A 300 -4.30 9.11 -0.29
C TYR A 300 -3.65 8.97 -1.67
N LEU A 301 -4.01 7.97 -2.45
CA LEU A 301 -3.46 7.76 -3.78
C LEU A 301 -4.02 8.77 -4.77
N PHE A 302 -5.33 8.97 -4.79
CA PHE A 302 -5.99 9.66 -5.89
C PHE A 302 -6.53 11.06 -5.55
N GLY A 303 -6.54 11.41 -4.26
CA GLY A 303 -7.07 12.69 -3.79
C GLY A 303 -8.58 12.79 -3.85
N ALA A 304 -9.29 11.66 -3.97
CA ALA A 304 -10.75 11.62 -3.91
C ALA A 304 -11.22 11.86 -2.47
N GLU A 305 -12.25 12.69 -2.30
CA GLU A 305 -12.93 12.82 -1.01
C GLU A 305 -13.67 11.52 -0.67
N TYR A 306 -13.88 11.25 0.62
CA TYR A 306 -14.54 10.00 1.05
C TYR A 306 -15.94 9.83 0.47
N ASP A 307 -16.69 10.94 0.33
CA ASP A 307 -18.03 10.94 -0.27
C ASP A 307 -18.02 10.63 -1.79
N ASP A 308 -16.85 10.71 -2.43
CA ASP A 308 -16.62 10.39 -3.84
C ASP A 308 -15.98 8.99 -4.03
N ILE A 309 -15.97 8.15 -2.99
CA ILE A 309 -15.52 6.75 -3.06
C ILE A 309 -16.70 5.83 -2.72
N GLU A 310 -17.26 5.20 -3.75
CA GLU A 310 -18.40 4.28 -3.63
C GLU A 310 -17.93 2.83 -3.58
N ILE A 311 -18.40 2.06 -2.60
CA ILE A 311 -18.09 0.62 -2.52
C ILE A 311 -19.21 -0.17 -3.19
N VAL A 312 -18.85 -1.05 -4.13
CA VAL A 312 -19.79 -1.96 -4.79
C VAL A 312 -19.38 -3.41 -4.55
N ILE A 313 -20.30 -4.25 -4.08
CA ILE A 313 -20.04 -5.69 -4.00
C ILE A 313 -20.11 -6.30 -5.41
N HIS A 314 -18.96 -6.78 -5.88
CA HIS A 314 -18.80 -7.51 -7.14
C HIS A 314 -18.26 -8.92 -6.85
N PRO A 315 -19.15 -9.90 -6.59
CA PRO A 315 -18.80 -11.26 -6.16
C PRO A 315 -17.83 -12.00 -7.06
N GLN A 316 -17.85 -11.72 -8.37
CA GLN A 316 -17.04 -12.41 -9.37
C GLN A 316 -15.60 -11.91 -9.40
N SER A 317 -15.34 -10.70 -8.87
CA SER A 317 -14.00 -10.09 -8.83
C SER A 317 -13.30 -10.02 -10.20
N ILE A 318 -14.07 -9.81 -11.28
CA ILE A 318 -13.55 -9.66 -12.65
C ILE A 318 -13.25 -8.18 -12.94
N ILE A 319 -14.19 -7.30 -12.59
CA ILE A 319 -13.96 -5.85 -12.61
C ILE A 319 -13.31 -5.48 -11.29
N HIS A 320 -12.06 -5.04 -11.33
CA HIS A 320 -11.26 -4.76 -10.13
C HIS A 320 -11.52 -3.38 -9.52
N SER A 321 -11.96 -2.40 -10.29
CA SER A 321 -12.55 -1.13 -9.86
C SER A 321 -12.94 -0.33 -11.10
N MET A 322 -13.68 0.76 -10.92
CA MET A 322 -14.04 1.67 -11.99
C MET A 322 -13.84 3.12 -11.56
N VAL A 323 -13.81 4.02 -12.53
CA VAL A 323 -13.87 5.46 -12.31
C VAL A 323 -15.05 6.03 -13.06
N GLU A 324 -15.76 6.93 -12.42
CA GLU A 324 -16.73 7.79 -13.08
C GLU A 324 -16.01 9.09 -13.46
N THR A 325 -16.15 9.51 -14.71
CA THR A 325 -15.56 10.75 -15.20
C THR A 325 -16.60 11.86 -15.26
N GLN A 326 -16.15 13.10 -15.13
CA GLN A 326 -16.95 14.25 -15.54
C GLN A 326 -17.17 14.17 -17.04
N VAL A 327 -18.44 14.14 -17.45
CA VAL A 327 -18.79 14.21 -18.87
C VAL A 327 -18.37 15.58 -19.41
N LEU A 328 -17.30 15.63 -20.20
CA LEU A 328 -16.88 16.83 -20.94
C LEU A 328 -17.55 16.95 -22.32
N LEU A 329 -18.43 16.01 -22.68
CA LEU A 329 -19.19 16.05 -23.93
C LEU A 329 -20.63 16.51 -23.68
N PHE A 330 -21.01 17.62 -24.30
CA PHE A 330 -22.40 18.04 -24.37
C PHE A 330 -23.26 16.88 -24.91
N PRO A 331 -24.53 16.74 -24.49
CA PRO A 331 -25.43 15.66 -24.92
C PRO A 331 -25.83 15.72 -26.41
N GLU A 332 -25.08 16.45 -27.24
CA GLU A 332 -25.31 16.50 -28.67
C GLU A 332 -24.63 15.32 -29.37
N VAL A 333 -25.46 14.44 -29.94
CA VAL A 333 -25.09 13.30 -30.79
C VAL A 333 -24.08 13.69 -31.89
N ILE A 334 -24.05 14.97 -32.30
CA ILE A 334 -23.18 15.48 -33.36
C ILE A 334 -21.69 15.35 -33.04
N PHE A 335 -21.28 15.46 -31.76
CA PHE A 335 -19.88 15.28 -31.36
C PHE A 335 -19.44 13.82 -31.50
N TYR A 336 -20.34 12.87 -31.21
CA TYR A 336 -20.08 11.45 -31.41
C TYR A 336 -19.99 11.10 -32.90
N ILE A 337 -20.83 11.71 -33.75
CA ILE A 337 -20.79 11.53 -35.21
C ILE A 337 -19.48 12.08 -35.78
N LEU A 338 -19.08 13.30 -35.40
CA LEU A 338 -17.86 13.93 -35.91
C LEU A 338 -16.59 13.24 -35.40
N GLY A 339 -16.56 12.78 -34.14
CA GLY A 339 -15.43 12.02 -33.60
C GLY A 339 -15.27 10.62 -34.21
N ALA A 340 -16.34 10.03 -34.73
CA ALA A 340 -16.31 8.74 -35.43
C ALA A 340 -15.86 8.85 -36.90
N LEU A 341 -15.77 10.06 -37.45
CA LEU A 341 -15.30 10.29 -38.81
C LEU A 341 -13.79 10.58 -38.77
N PRO A 342 -12.93 9.68 -39.28
CA PRO A 342 -11.50 9.91 -39.29
C PRO A 342 -11.17 11.08 -40.23
N VAL A 343 -10.65 12.17 -39.67
CA VAL A 343 -10.03 13.26 -40.44
C VAL A 343 -8.53 12.94 -40.53
N LYS A 344 -8.04 12.76 -41.75
CA LYS A 344 -6.62 12.46 -42.04
C LYS A 344 -5.69 13.63 -41.73
#